data_AF-A0A944JKS8-F1
#
_entry.id   AF-A0A944JKS8-F1
#
_cell.length_a   1.000
_cell.length_b   1.000
_cell.length_c   1.000
_cell.angle_alpha   90.00
_cell.angle_beta   90.00
_cell.angle_gamma   90.00
#
_symmetry.space_group_name_H-M   'P 1'
#
loop_
_entity.id
_entity.type
_entity.pdbx_description
1 polymer ?
#
loop_
_entity_poly.entity_id
_entity_poly.type
_entity_poly.pdbx_seq_one_letter_code
_entity_poly.pdbx_strand_id
1 'polypeptide(L)'
;MPGQRKRKRSGERAHRRTADTPGRWEPLFSTGDQAELRAYIRRLSAEGTVSDPNLLRIDTSCGRLVHPTTYQVSLFVPETSP
;
A
#
# COMPACT_ATOMS: atom_id res chain seq x y z
N MET A 1 3.34 23.92 16.10
CA MET A 1 3.87 23.26 14.88
C MET A 1 2.79 23.16 13.79
N PRO A 2 2.62 24.17 12.91
CA PRO A 2 1.59 24.20 11.87
C PRO A 2 2.12 23.54 10.58
N GLY A 3 2.18 22.20 10.55
CA GLY A 3 2.64 21.48 9.35
C GLY A 3 2.15 20.03 9.28
N GLN A 4 1.91 19.41 10.44
CA GLN A 4 1.51 18.01 10.56
C GLN A 4 0.11 17.71 10.01
N ARG A 5 -0.80 18.71 10.01
CA ARG A 5 -2.22 18.50 9.67
C ARG A 5 -2.49 18.28 8.18
N LYS A 6 -1.67 18.85 7.28
CA LYS A 6 -1.89 18.73 5.82
C LYS A 6 -1.53 17.34 5.29
N ARG A 7 -0.51 16.68 5.86
CA ARG A 7 -0.03 15.36 5.37
C ARG A 7 -0.99 14.21 5.68
N LYS A 8 -1.74 14.28 6.78
CA LYS A 8 -2.66 13.20 7.21
C LYS A 8 -3.92 13.09 6.35
N ARG A 9 -4.44 14.21 5.83
CA ARG A 9 -5.72 14.24 5.08
C ARG A 9 -5.66 13.64 3.69
N SER A 10 -4.49 13.60 3.05
CA SER A 10 -4.38 13.09 1.68
C SER A 10 -4.51 11.57 1.61
N GLY A 11 -3.96 10.85 2.60
CA GLY A 11 -4.10 9.39 2.70
C GLY A 11 -5.50 8.92 3.11
N GLU A 12 -6.17 9.66 4.02
CA GLU A 12 -7.52 9.30 4.48
C GLU A 12 -8.58 9.36 3.36
N ARG A 13 -8.48 10.31 2.42
CA ARG A 13 -9.43 10.41 1.30
C ARG A 13 -9.23 9.31 0.26
N ALA A 14 -7.99 8.95 -0.01
CA ALA A 14 -7.62 7.84 -0.90
C ALA A 14 -8.17 6.50 -0.37
N HIS A 15 -7.91 6.21 0.90
CA HIS A 15 -8.37 4.98 1.56
C HIS A 15 -9.91 4.88 1.63
N ARG A 16 -10.63 6.01 1.69
CA ARG A 16 -12.09 6.00 1.69
C ARG A 16 -12.71 5.61 0.35
N ARG A 17 -12.05 5.85 -0.78
CA ARG A 17 -12.60 5.56 -2.11
C ARG A 17 -12.56 4.07 -2.45
N THR A 18 -11.47 3.37 -2.09
CA THR A 18 -11.34 1.92 -2.28
C THR A 18 -12.22 1.10 -1.34
N ALA A 19 -12.71 1.69 -0.24
CA ALA A 19 -13.59 1.00 0.70
C ALA A 19 -15.05 0.86 0.22
N ASP A 20 -15.48 1.63 -0.79
CA ASP A 20 -16.86 1.64 -1.29
C ASP A 20 -17.09 0.65 -2.44
N THR A 21 -16.00 0.18 -3.06
CA THR A 21 -16.04 -0.84 -4.12
C THR A 21 -15.87 -2.23 -3.49
N PRO A 22 -16.75 -3.21 -3.76
CA PRO A 22 -16.51 -4.59 -3.34
C PRO A 22 -15.24 -5.11 -4.04
N GLY A 23 -14.31 -5.63 -3.26
CA GLY A 23 -13.00 -6.04 -3.73
C GLY A 23 -12.16 -6.63 -2.62
N ARG A 24 -11.07 -7.28 -3.00
CA ARG A 24 -10.11 -7.90 -2.08
C ARG A 24 -8.72 -7.29 -2.26
N TRP A 25 -7.96 -7.27 -1.18
CA TRP A 25 -6.55 -6.89 -1.24
C TRP A 25 -5.72 -8.15 -1.44
N GLU A 26 -5.09 -8.29 -2.60
CA GLU A 26 -4.21 -9.41 -2.90
C GLU A 26 -2.74 -9.03 -2.63
N PRO A 27 -2.00 -9.83 -1.85
CA PRO A 27 -0.60 -9.54 -1.56
C PRO A 27 0.27 -9.84 -2.79
N LEU A 28 1.06 -8.84 -3.22
CA LEU A 28 1.97 -8.97 -4.36
C LEU A 28 3.41 -9.20 -3.95
N PHE A 29 3.84 -8.59 -2.84
CA PHE A 29 5.23 -8.63 -2.39
C PHE A 29 5.31 -8.52 -0.87
N SER A 30 6.27 -9.23 -0.27
CA SER A 30 6.56 -9.18 1.17
C SER A 30 8.06 -9.23 1.38
N THR A 31 8.61 -8.30 2.15
CA THR A 31 10.05 -8.23 2.45
C THR A 31 10.28 -7.73 3.87
N GLY A 32 11.39 -8.16 4.49
CA GLY A 32 11.89 -7.56 5.73
C GLY A 32 12.74 -6.30 5.50
N ASP A 33 13.09 -6.02 4.25
CA ASP A 33 14.03 -4.95 3.89
C ASP A 33 13.34 -3.74 3.25
N GLN A 34 13.61 -2.56 3.80
CA GLN A 34 12.99 -1.33 3.32
C GLN A 34 13.54 -0.88 1.96
N ALA A 35 14.79 -1.19 1.62
CA ALA A 35 15.35 -0.83 0.33
C ALA A 35 14.71 -1.65 -0.80
N GLU A 36 14.50 -2.95 -0.58
CA GLU A 36 13.77 -3.83 -1.50
C GLU A 36 12.33 -3.35 -1.72
N LEU A 37 11.62 -2.97 -0.66
CA LEU A 37 10.29 -2.38 -0.77
C LEU A 37 10.28 -1.16 -1.69
N ARG A 38 11.23 -0.23 -1.50
CA ARG A 38 11.30 1.00 -2.30
C ARG A 38 11.66 0.72 -3.75
N ALA A 39 12.53 -0.26 -4.00
CA ALA A 39 12.86 -0.71 -5.34
C ALA A 39 11.64 -1.31 -6.04
N TYR A 40 10.88 -2.15 -5.33
CA TYR A 40 9.68 -2.79 -5.85
C TYR A 40 8.58 -1.78 -6.22
N ILE A 41 8.31 -0.79 -5.35
CA ILE A 41 7.34 0.28 -5.64
C ILE A 41 7.76 1.09 -6.87
N ARG A 42 9.05 1.46 -6.97
CA ARG A 42 9.57 2.18 -8.15
C ARG A 42 9.39 1.37 -9.43
N ARG A 43 9.63 0.06 -9.36
CA ARG A 43 9.45 -0.87 -10.47
C ARG A 43 7.98 -0.94 -10.91
N LEU A 44 7.04 -1.07 -9.97
CA LEU A 44 5.60 -1.05 -10.25
C LEU A 44 5.16 0.24 -10.95
N SER A 45 5.69 1.39 -10.52
CA SER A 45 5.41 2.67 -11.18
C SER A 45 6.02 2.75 -12.58
N ALA A 46 7.22 2.19 -12.79
CA ALA A 46 7.90 2.20 -14.09
C ALA A 46 7.26 1.23 -15.10
N GLU A 47 6.77 0.08 -14.65
CA GLU A 47 6.09 -0.92 -15.48
C GLU A 47 4.65 -0.52 -15.85
N GLY A 48 4.10 0.51 -15.20
CA GLY A 48 2.71 0.94 -15.42
C GLY A 48 1.67 -0.04 -14.86
N THR A 49 2.11 -1.10 -14.16
CA THR A 49 1.26 -2.12 -13.53
C THR A 49 0.23 -1.50 -12.59
N VAL A 50 0.60 -0.38 -11.94
CA VAL A 50 -0.32 0.38 -11.11
C VAL A 50 -0.42 1.80 -11.65
N SER A 51 -1.52 2.05 -12.35
CA SER A 51 -1.87 3.40 -12.85
C SER A 51 -2.44 4.30 -11.76
N ASP A 52 -3.09 3.73 -10.74
CA ASP A 52 -3.69 4.48 -9.63
C ASP A 52 -3.04 4.11 -8.28
N PRO A 53 -2.38 5.06 -7.59
CA PRO A 53 -1.71 4.79 -6.33
C PRO A 53 -2.67 4.46 -5.17
N ASN A 54 -3.99 4.66 -5.32
CA ASN A 54 -4.96 4.29 -4.29
C ASN A 54 -5.32 2.79 -4.34
N LEU A 55 -4.97 2.10 -5.41
CA LEU A 55 -5.09 0.64 -5.53
C LEU A 55 -3.92 -0.10 -4.87
N LEU A 56 -2.89 0.61 -4.39
CA LEU A 56 -1.79 0.01 -3.65
C LEU A 56 -1.91 0.30 -2.16
N ARG A 57 -1.67 -0.74 -1.35
CA ARG A 57 -1.55 -0.65 0.10
C ARG A 57 -0.22 -1.21 0.52
N ILE A 58 0.45 -0.49 1.41
CA ILE A 58 1.68 -0.94 2.07
C ILE A 58 1.33 -1.19 3.53
N ASP A 59 1.39 -2.44 3.96
CA ASP A 59 1.26 -2.84 5.35
C ASP A 59 2.65 -2.98 5.98
N THR A 60 2.80 -2.56 7.23
CA THR A 60 4.07 -2.67 7.97
C THR A 60 3.79 -3.40 9.27
N SER A 61 4.16 -4.68 9.28
CA SER A 61 4.12 -5.52 10.47
C SER A 61 5.36 -5.24 11.31
N CYS A 62 5.28 -4.20 12.16
CA CYS A 62 6.29 -3.95 13.18
C CYS A 62 6.13 -4.97 14.31
N GLY A 63 6.89 -6.05 14.22
CA GLY A 63 7.10 -6.96 15.34
C GLY A 63 7.61 -6.23 16.58
N ARG A 64 7.11 -6.59 17.77
CA ARG A 64 7.67 -6.09 19.02
C ARG A 64 8.99 -6.82 19.30
N LEU A 65 10.12 -6.16 19.05
CA LEU A 65 11.52 -6.51 19.39
C LEU A 65 12.09 -7.87 18.93
N VAL A 66 11.29 -8.91 18.76
CA VAL A 66 11.74 -10.29 18.41
C VAL A 66 11.42 -10.66 16.96
N HIS A 67 10.40 -10.05 16.37
CA HIS A 67 10.06 -10.29 14.96
C HIS A 67 10.63 -9.18 14.08
N PRO A 68 11.28 -9.53 12.96
CA PRO A 68 11.73 -8.54 11.99
C PRO A 68 10.54 -7.72 11.50
N THR A 69 10.78 -6.44 11.19
CA THR A 69 9.76 -5.61 10.55
C THR A 69 9.52 -6.15 9.15
N THR A 70 8.29 -6.54 8.85
CA THR A 70 7.91 -7.02 7.52
C THR A 70 7.06 -5.96 6.84
N TYR A 71 7.45 -5.62 5.63
CA TYR A 71 6.70 -4.78 4.71
C TYR A 71 5.96 -5.65 3.71
N GLN A 72 4.66 -5.43 3.57
CA GLN A 72 3.83 -6.12 2.58
C GLN A 72 3.22 -5.10 1.63
N VAL A 73 3.31 -5.35 0.34
CA VAL A 73 2.62 -4.59 -0.70
C VAL A 73 1.45 -5.43 -1.19
N SER A 74 0.24 -4.86 -1.11
CA SER A 74 -0.99 -5.46 -1.60
C SER A 74 -1.64 -4.57 -2.62
N LEU A 75 -2.26 -5.19 -3.63
CA LEU A 75 -3.03 -4.51 -4.66
C LEU A 75 -4.52 -4.79 -4.47
N PHE A 76 -5.33 -3.74 -4.63
CA PHE A 76 -6.78 -3.86 -4.59
C PHE A 76 -7.29 -4.44 -5.91
N VAL A 77 -7.87 -5.63 -5.83
CA VAL A 77 -8.54 -6.30 -6.94
C VAL A 77 -10.04 -6.10 -6.73
N PRO A 78 -10.71 -5.26 -7.53
CA PRO A 78 -12.16 -5.14 -7.46
C PRO A 78 -12.79 -6.50 -7.81
N GLU A 79 -13.82 -6.91 -7.07
CA GLU A 79 -14.61 -8.05 -7.49
C GLU A 79 -15.39 -7.64 -8.74
N THR A 80 -14.86 -7.99 -9.90
CA THR A 80 -15.66 -7.95 -11.12
C THR A 80 -16.73 -9.01 -10.94
N SER A 81 -17.91 -8.60 -10.47
CA SER A 81 -19.09 -9.46 -10.56
C SER A 81 -19.22 -9.92 -12.02
N PRO A 82 -19.43 -11.21 -12.29
CA PRO A 82 -19.70 -11.71 -13.64
C PRO A 82 -20.93 -11.04 -14.27
#